data_AF-A0A5K0WAB4-F1
#
_entry.id   AF-A0A5K0WAB4-F1
#
_cell.length_a   1.000
_cell.length_b   1.000
_cell.length_c   1.000
_cell.angle_alpha   90.00
_cell.angle_beta   90.00
_cell.angle_gamma   90.00
#
_symmetry.space_group_name_H-M   'P 1'
#
loop_
_entity.id
_entity.type
_entity.pdbx_description
1 polymer ?
#
loop_
_entity_poly.entity_id
_entity_poly.type
_entity_poly.pdbx_seq_one_letter_code
_entity_poly.pdbx_strand_id
1 'polypeptide(L)' 'TQPSKDRSCTAAAAADLLTELNQLPQLSSLGLHKSAEALNDTLESLLDALTGRRIRTGRSIARTIRASSCHKF' A
#
# COMPACT_ATOMS: atom_id res chain seq x y z
N THR A 1 9.17 12.28 8.07
CA THR A 1 8.79 11.17 7.16
C THR A 1 9.02 11.60 5.72
N GLN A 2 9.22 10.68 4.77
CA GLN A 2 9.29 11.04 3.34
C GLN A 2 7.86 11.13 2.79
N PRO A 3 7.42 12.28 2.23
CA PRO A 3 6.03 12.48 1.82
C PRO A 3 5.47 11.44 0.84
N SER A 4 6.33 10.87 -0.02
CA SER A 4 5.91 9.79 -0.93
C SER A 4 5.54 8.50 -0.20
N LYS A 5 6.23 8.20 0.91
CA LYS A 5 5.99 7.02 1.74
C LYS A 5 4.71 7.18 2.55
N ASP A 6 4.46 8.39 3.05
CA ASP A 6 3.23 8.69 3.78
C ASP A 6 2.01 8.55 2.87
N ARG A 7 2.09 9.04 1.62
CA ARG A 7 1.02 8.88 0.62
C ARG A 7 0.74 7.41 0.28
N SER A 8 1.77 6.58 0.06
CA SER A 8 1.58 5.15 -0.19
C SER A 8 0.99 4.42 1.02
N CYS A 9 1.39 4.77 2.25
CA CYS A 9 0.76 4.24 3.47
C CYS A 9 -0.69 4.68 3.63
N THR A 10 -1.01 5.94 3.34
CA THR A 10 -2.40 6.43 3.37
C THR A 10 -3.26 5.73 2.32
N ALA A 11 -2.74 5.52 1.11
CA ALA A 11 -3.44 4.79 0.05
C ALA A 11 -3.68 3.33 0.42
N ALA A 12 -2.70 2.64 1.00
CA ALA A 12 -2.85 1.27 1.49
C ALA A 12 -3.92 1.19 2.60
N ALA A 13 -3.85 2.08 3.60
CA ALA A 13 -4.86 2.14 4.66
C ALA A 13 -6.27 2.45 4.11
N ALA A 14 -6.38 3.28 3.07
CA ALA A 14 -7.66 3.55 2.40
C ALA A 14 -8.20 2.31 1.67
N ALA A 15 -7.36 1.51 1.01
CA ALA A 15 -7.78 0.28 0.35
C ALA A 15 -8.33 -0.75 1.36
N ASP A 16 -7.66 -0.89 2.52
CA ASP A 16 -8.11 -1.76 3.61
C ASP A 16 -9.47 -1.30 4.15
N LEU A 17 -9.62 0.00 4.46
CA LEU A 17 -10.89 0.57 4.93
C LEU A 17 -12.03 0.39 3.93
N LEU A 18 -11.79 0.57 2.63
CA LEU A 18 -12.81 0.36 1.59
C LEU A 18 -13.25 -1.10 1.51
N THR A 19 -12.33 -2.04 1.74
CA THR A 19 -12.63 -3.47 1.80
C THR A 19 -13.51 -3.80 3.00
N GLU A 20 -13.21 -3.24 4.18
CA GLU A 20 -14.02 -3.40 5.39
C GLU A 20 -15.42 -2.79 5.21
N LEU A 21 -15.51 -1.57 4.68
CA LEU A 21 -16.79 -0.90 4.45
C LEU A 21 -17.67 -1.66 3.44
N ASN A 22 -17.07 -2.30 2.44
CA ASN A 22 -17.82 -3.10 1.47
C ASN A 22 -18.53 -4.31 2.11
N GLN A 23 -18.07 -4.78 3.27
CA GLN A 23 -18.73 -5.88 4.01
C GLN A 23 -19.98 -5.42 4.75
N LEU A 24 -20.17 -4.11 4.94
CA LEU A 24 -21.37 -3.57 5.56
C LEU A 24 -22.55 -3.63 4.58
N PRO A 25 -23.67 -4.28 4.92
CA PRO A 25 -24.81 -4.47 4.00
C PRO A 25 -25.37 -3.16 3.42
N GLN A 26 -25.29 -2.07 4.18
CA GLN A 26 -25.73 -0.74 3.75
C GLN A 26 -24.79 -0.04 2.75
N LEU A 27 -23.53 -0.49 2.64
CA LEU A 27 -22.51 0.13 1.78
C LEU A 27 -22.06 -0.81 0.65
N SER A 28 -22.39 -2.09 0.70
CA SER A 28 -22.00 -3.09 -0.31
C SER A 28 -22.54 -2.77 -1.71
N SER A 29 -23.68 -2.09 -1.82
CA SER A 29 -24.26 -1.63 -3.09
C SER A 29 -23.49 -0.48 -3.74
N LEU A 30 -22.61 0.20 -3.00
CA LEU A 30 -21.81 1.33 -3.50
C LEU A 30 -20.58 0.87 -4.31
N GLY A 31 -20.31 -0.44 -4.37
CA GLY A 31 -19.22 -0.98 -5.17
C GLY A 31 -17.82 -0.60 -4.68
N LEU A 32 -17.67 -0.34 -3.37
CA LEU A 32 -16.41 0.10 -2.75
C LEU A 32 -15.26 -0.89 -2.98
N HIS A 33 -15.57 -2.18 -3.15
CA HIS A 33 -14.60 -3.21 -3.51
C HIS A 33 -13.78 -2.87 -4.77
N LYS A 34 -14.41 -2.28 -5.80
CA LYS A 34 -13.72 -1.91 -7.05
C LYS A 34 -12.67 -0.81 -6.81
N SER A 35 -12.97 0.13 -5.91
CA SER A 35 -12.04 1.19 -5.53
C SER A 35 -10.88 0.63 -4.71
N ALA A 36 -11.14 -0.33 -3.83
CA ALA A 36 -10.09 -1.02 -3.07
C ALA A 36 -9.16 -1.81 -3.99
N GLU A 37 -9.72 -2.56 -4.95
CA GLU A 37 -8.96 -3.30 -5.97
C GLU A 37 -8.08 -2.37 -6.80
N ALA A 38 -8.65 -1.30 -7.36
CA ALA A 38 -7.90 -0.32 -8.15
C ALA A 38 -6.75 0.33 -7.36
N LEU A 39 -6.94 0.61 -6.07
CA LEU A 39 -5.87 1.16 -5.22
C LEU A 39 -4.75 0.14 -5.00
N ASN A 40 -5.08 -1.13 -4.75
CA ASN A 40 -4.09 -2.19 -4.58
C ASN A 40 -3.27 -2.42 -5.86
N ASP A 41 -3.93 -2.53 -7.02
CA ASP A 41 -3.26 -2.68 -8.31
C ASP A 41 -2.30 -1.52 -8.59
N THR A 42 -2.74 -0.29 -8.29
CA THR A 42 -1.92 0.91 -8.46
C THR A 42 -0.70 0.89 -7.55
N LEU A 43 -0.85 0.45 -6.30
CA LEU A 43 0.24 0.34 -5.34
C LEU A 43 1.25 -0.73 -5.74
N GLU A 44 0.79 -1.87 -6.26
CA GLU A 44 1.64 -2.94 -6.78
C GLU A 44 2.44 -2.47 -8.00
N SER A 45 1.76 -1.87 -8.99
CA SER A 45 2.42 -1.31 -10.17
C SER A 45 3.45 -0.23 -9.81
N LEU A 46 3.15 0.63 -8.83
CA LEU A 46 4.10 1.63 -8.33
C LEU A 46 5.31 0.97 -7.66
N LEU A 47 5.09 -0.06 -6.85
CA LEU A 47 6.17 -0.81 -6.20
C LEU A 47 7.09 -1.45 -7.23
N ASP A 48 6.52 -2.07 -8.26
CA ASP A 48 7.27 -2.68 -9.37
C ASP A 48 8.07 -1.65 -10.15
N ALA A 49 7.46 -0.52 -10.51
CA ALA A 49 8.13 0.57 -11.22
C ALA A 49 9.31 1.14 -10.42
N LEU A 50 9.13 1.35 -9.11
CA LEU A 50 10.17 1.84 -8.21
C LEU A 50 11.28 0.82 -7.99
N THR A 51 10.93 -0.46 -7.89
CA THR A 51 11.88 -1.57 -7.76
C THR A 51 12.71 -1.72 -9.04
N GLY A 52 12.06 -1.74 -10.20
CA GLY A 52 12.72 -1.75 -11.50
C GLY A 52 13.63 -0.55 -11.70
N ARG A 53 13.20 0.65 -11.29
CA ARG A 53 14.05 1.85 -11.30
C ARG A 53 15.29 1.68 -10.42
N ARG A 54 15.14 1.14 -9.20
CA ARG A 54 16.28 0.90 -8.30
C ARG A 54 17.31 -0.05 -8.90
N ILE A 55 16.85 -1.17 -9.48
CA ILE A 55 17.70 -2.15 -10.18
C ILE A 55 18.51 -1.46 -11.29
N ARG A 56 17.84 -0.70 -12.17
CA ARG A 56 18.52 0.00 -13.28
C ARG A 56 19.55 1.01 -12.81
N THR A 57 19.35 1.62 -11.64
CA THR A 57 20.33 2.53 -11.03
C THR A 57 21.48 1.82 -10.29
N GLY A 58 21.60 0.49 -10.41
CA GLY A 58 22.67 -0.29 -9.78
C GLY A 58 22.58 -0.35 -8.24
N ARG A 59 21.43 0.02 -7.67
CA ARG A 59 21.22 0.06 -6.22
C ARG A 59 20.58 -1.25 -5.78
N SER A 60 21.16 -1.92 -4.78
CA SER A 60 20.61 -3.19 -4.30
C SER A 60 19.19 -3.01 -3.76
N ILE A 61 18.33 -4.00 -4.02
CA ILE A 61 16.94 -4.03 -3.52
C ILE A 61 16.89 -4.50 -2.06
N ALA A 62 18.01 -5.05 -1.54
CA ALA A 62 18.10 -5.58 -0.19
C ALA A 62 17.83 -4.50 0.85
N ARG A 63 16.57 -4.44 1.30
CA ARG A 63 16.19 -3.70 2.48
C ARG A 63 16.64 -4.55 3.66
N THR A 64 17.80 -4.23 4.26
CA THR A 64 18.14 -4.75 5.58
C THR A 64 16.96 -4.42 6.50
N ILE A 65 16.19 -5.44 6.89
CA ILE A 65 15.21 -5.33 7.96
C ILE A 65 16.05 -5.13 9.22
N ARG A 66 16.40 -3.87 9.53
CA ARG A 66 16.78 -3.53 10.90
C ARG A 66 15.49 -3.56 11.69
N ALA A 67 15.23 -4.72 12.31
CA ALA A 67 14.34 -4.84 13.43
C ALA A 67 14.84 -3.85 14.50
N SER A 68 14.22 -2.69 14.57
CA SER A 68 14.29 -1.83 15.74
C SER A 68 12.93 -1.96 16.40
N SER A 69 12.87 -2.78 17.44
CA SER A 69 11.73 -2.99 18.33
C SER A 69 10.93 -1.71 18.58
N CYS A 70 9.63 -1.76 18.29
CA CYS A 70 8.65 -0.88 18.92
C CYS A 70 7.71 -1.75 19.75
N HIS A 71 7.44 -1.30 20.97
CA HIS A 71 6.86 -2.01 22.10
C HIS A 71 5.61 -2.84 21.77
N LYS A 72 5.56 -4.05 22.35
CA LYS A 72 4.32 -4.81 22.53
C LYS A 72 3.44 -4.08 23.55
N PHE A 73 2.15 -3.95 23.24
CA PHE A 73 1.10 -3.82 24.24
C PHE A 73 0.99 -5.12 25.04
#